data_AF-A0A8J3YHP7-F1
#
_entry.id   AF-A0A8J3YHP7-F1
#
_cell.length_a   1.000
_cell.length_b   1.000
_cell.length_c   1.000
_cell.angle_alpha   90.00
_cell.angle_beta   90.00
_cell.angle_gamma   90.00
#
_symmetry.space_group_name_H-M   'P 1'
#
loop_
_entity.id
_entity.type
_entity.pdbx_description
1 polymer ?
#
loop_
_entity_poly.entity_id
_entity_poly.type
_entity_poly.pdbx_seq_one_letter_code
_entity_poly.pdbx_strand_id
1 'polypeptide(L)'
;MPKGTLMDRDASTEFPRADGVRDWRVLDTGASAWFDAPSMTAGAALVRRIAGLAAATGLPDVDLRPGGVRVRIGPTRDLTRADVQLARSISTAARELGLGADPAVLQTVQLVIDTADRPALVPFWRNVLAYEPAGPDALGDPSRRDPVLSFAPGRPRPLRDRFHVDVVRAPDAVRAVRAAVGQEPFGAYGVALADADGNVVDLVPGDGLPKGPETADWQVLFAAMAHYPVDAPEPAAALATAVAALADDAGLPLAVDVRPDGVTIDSGKDRWEDGFGELAGRIQNAARDLGLAADPTRPRFVQFGIDAVDVPAVRAFWASVLGYRPDPRAFVTDIFDPRRLDPVLFFQPMEASDTERRQHRNRVRIDLRVPHDQARARVDAAVAAGGRVVAGSDPQRHTLVDPEGNELGLVSYGRA
;
A
#
# COMPACT_ATOMS: atom_id res chain seq x y z
N MET A 1 24.95 15.45 7.64
CA MET A 1 23.93 14.64 8.35
C MET A 1 22.87 15.56 8.93
N PRO A 2 21.64 15.59 8.41
CA PRO A 2 20.47 15.98 9.16
C PRO A 2 19.68 14.72 9.56
N LYS A 3 19.25 14.69 10.83
CA LYS A 3 18.46 13.62 11.45
C LYS A 3 17.06 13.62 10.84
N GLY A 4 16.59 12.44 10.39
CA GLY A 4 15.18 12.22 10.06
C GLY A 4 14.30 12.64 11.24
N THR A 5 13.10 13.14 10.91
CA THR A 5 12.05 13.59 11.81
C THR A 5 12.03 12.74 13.08
N LEU A 6 12.52 13.33 14.17
CA LEU A 6 12.58 12.67 15.46
C LEU A 6 11.16 12.51 15.96
N MET A 7 10.71 11.25 15.97
CA MET A 7 9.70 10.73 16.88
C MET A 7 9.90 11.35 18.27
N ASP A 8 8.81 11.62 18.99
CA ASP A 8 8.87 11.74 20.45
C ASP A 8 9.51 10.44 20.98
N ARG A 9 10.79 10.58 21.35
CA ARG A 9 11.71 9.44 21.53
C ARG A 9 11.30 8.58 22.70
N ASP A 10 10.55 9.13 23.65
CA ASP A 10 10.21 8.41 24.87
C ASP A 10 9.06 7.43 24.62
N ALA A 11 7.97 7.83 23.95
CA ALA A 11 6.83 6.94 23.73
C ALA A 11 7.01 5.90 22.61
N SER A 12 7.71 6.24 21.52
CA SER A 12 8.07 5.29 20.45
C SER A 12 9.03 4.20 20.92
N THR A 13 9.86 4.50 21.93
CA THR A 13 10.72 3.52 22.58
C THR A 13 10.03 2.84 23.78
N GLU A 14 9.09 3.50 24.46
CA GLU A 14 8.30 2.92 25.56
C GLU A 14 7.25 1.93 25.05
N PHE A 15 6.60 2.18 23.90
CA PHE A 15 5.53 1.33 23.37
C PHE A 15 5.97 -0.13 23.19
N PRO A 16 7.07 -0.45 22.49
CA PRO A 16 7.53 -1.84 22.34
C PRO A 16 7.93 -2.51 23.67
N ARG A 17 8.16 -1.73 24.73
CA ARG A 17 8.53 -2.21 26.07
C ARG A 17 7.33 -2.34 27.01
N ALA A 18 6.17 -1.80 26.64
CA ALA A 18 4.99 -1.86 27.48
C ALA A 18 4.46 -3.30 27.59
N ASP A 19 4.03 -3.69 28.79
CA ASP A 19 3.37 -4.99 28.97
C ASP A 19 2.03 -5.03 28.22
N GLY A 20 1.67 -6.19 27.69
CA GLY A 20 0.35 -6.41 27.07
C GLY A 20 0.19 -5.89 25.63
N VAL A 21 1.26 -5.48 24.94
CA VAL A 21 1.23 -5.10 23.51
C VAL A 21 2.05 -6.03 22.61
N ARG A 22 2.23 -7.30 23.00
CA ARG A 22 3.01 -8.29 22.24
C ARG A 22 2.47 -8.58 20.83
N ASP A 23 1.19 -8.31 20.62
CA ASP A 23 0.51 -8.45 19.32
C ASP A 23 0.92 -7.35 18.32
N TRP A 24 1.63 -6.32 18.78
CA TRP A 24 1.90 -5.09 18.04
C TRP A 24 3.39 -4.96 17.66
N ARG A 25 3.64 -4.41 16.47
CA ARG A 25 4.97 -4.02 15.99
C ARG A 25 4.99 -2.55 15.63
N VAL A 26 6.02 -1.82 16.05
CA VAL A 26 6.23 -0.44 15.64
C VAL A 26 7.10 -0.43 14.39
N LEU A 27 6.53 0.04 13.27
CA LEU A 27 7.20 0.23 11.99
C LEU A 27 7.29 1.75 11.69
N ASP A 28 7.54 2.13 10.44
CA ASP A 28 7.55 3.54 10.03
C ASP A 28 6.16 4.20 10.04
N THR A 29 5.09 3.42 9.92
CA THR A 29 3.70 3.91 9.93
C THR A 29 3.00 3.73 11.29
N GLY A 30 3.74 3.81 12.39
CA GLY A 30 3.21 3.68 13.75
C GLY A 30 3.11 2.24 14.26
N ALA A 31 2.32 2.05 15.33
CA ALA A 31 2.11 0.75 15.95
C ALA A 31 1.06 -0.05 15.16
N SER A 32 1.43 -1.21 14.67
CA SER A 32 0.60 -2.07 13.80
C SER A 32 0.34 -3.42 14.44
N ALA A 33 -0.87 -3.95 14.29
CA ALA A 33 -1.22 -5.33 14.64
C ALA A 33 -2.02 -5.97 13.49
N TRP A 34 -1.86 -7.28 13.31
CA TRP A 34 -2.69 -8.08 12.41
C TRP A 34 -3.43 -9.13 13.24
N PHE A 35 -4.74 -9.24 13.03
CA PHE A 35 -5.59 -10.25 13.66
C PHE A 35 -6.23 -11.12 12.58
N ASP A 36 -5.94 -12.42 12.59
CA ASP A 36 -6.53 -13.39 11.67
C ASP A 36 -8.04 -13.52 11.91
N ALA A 37 -8.80 -13.54 10.82
CA ALA A 37 -10.24 -13.74 10.85
C ALA A 37 -10.65 -14.77 9.78
N PRO A 38 -11.58 -15.70 10.11
CA PRO A 38 -12.01 -16.73 9.16
C PRO A 38 -12.94 -16.20 8.05
N SER A 39 -13.46 -14.98 8.18
CA SER A 39 -14.29 -14.32 7.17
C SER A 39 -14.26 -12.81 7.34
N MET A 40 -14.77 -12.07 6.36
CA MET A 40 -14.86 -10.62 6.48
C MET A 40 -15.83 -10.21 7.60
N THR A 41 -16.94 -10.93 7.77
CA THR A 41 -17.92 -10.69 8.85
C THR A 41 -17.30 -10.85 10.23
N ALA A 42 -16.46 -11.88 10.43
CA ALA A 42 -15.73 -12.07 11.68
C ALA A 42 -14.76 -10.91 11.95
N GLY A 43 -14.03 -10.45 10.93
CA GLY A 43 -13.15 -9.28 11.03
C GLY A 43 -13.93 -7.99 11.31
N ALA A 44 -15.09 -7.79 10.67
CA ALA A 44 -15.93 -6.61 10.88
C ALA A 44 -16.49 -6.53 12.31
N ALA A 45 -16.67 -7.65 13.00
CA ALA A 45 -17.01 -7.64 14.42
C ALA A 45 -15.94 -6.93 15.26
N LEU A 46 -14.65 -7.09 14.93
CA LEU A 46 -13.57 -6.34 15.57
C LEU A 46 -13.57 -4.87 15.16
N VAL A 47 -13.81 -4.54 13.89
CA VAL A 47 -13.95 -3.14 13.41
C VAL A 47 -15.00 -2.39 14.25
N ARG A 48 -16.15 -3.02 14.51
CA ARG A 48 -17.20 -2.45 15.36
C ARG A 48 -16.77 -2.24 16.80
N ARG A 49 -16.00 -3.17 17.39
CA ARG A 49 -15.42 -2.99 18.74
C ARG A 49 -14.44 -1.83 18.76
N ILE A 50 -13.58 -1.71 17.75
CA ILE A 50 -12.57 -0.63 17.64
C ILE A 50 -13.26 0.73 17.59
N ALA A 51 -14.35 0.88 16.82
CA ALA A 51 -15.10 2.14 16.75
C ALA A 51 -15.59 2.60 18.15
N GLY A 52 -16.00 1.68 19.02
CA GLY A 52 -16.40 1.99 20.39
C GLY A 52 -15.23 2.29 21.35
N LEU A 53 -14.02 1.81 21.05
CA LEU A 53 -12.82 2.04 21.86
C LEU A 53 -12.08 3.35 21.51
N ALA A 54 -12.35 3.89 20.32
CA ALA A 54 -11.60 4.99 19.73
C ALA A 54 -12.00 6.40 20.24
N ALA A 55 -12.96 6.51 21.16
CA ALA A 55 -13.52 7.80 21.58
C ALA A 55 -12.47 8.80 22.11
N ALA A 56 -11.42 8.33 22.80
CA ALA A 56 -10.40 9.18 23.41
C ALA A 56 -9.20 9.51 22.49
N THR A 57 -8.96 8.69 21.47
CA THR A 57 -7.73 8.74 20.64
C THR A 57 -7.99 9.08 19.18
N GLY A 58 -9.27 9.09 18.76
CA GLY A 58 -9.67 9.01 17.38
C GLY A 58 -9.59 7.58 16.83
N LEU A 59 -10.24 7.35 15.69
CA LEU A 59 -10.25 6.07 15.00
C LEU A 59 -8.84 5.73 14.50
N PRO A 60 -8.28 4.55 14.80
CA PRO A 60 -7.06 4.09 14.13
C PRO A 60 -7.32 3.78 12.65
N ASP A 61 -6.28 3.64 11.85
CA ASP A 61 -6.44 3.09 10.51
C ASP A 61 -6.74 1.59 10.64
N VAL A 62 -7.81 1.14 10.00
CA VAL A 62 -8.22 -0.27 10.00
C VAL A 62 -8.35 -0.77 8.58
N ASP A 63 -7.67 -1.87 8.25
CA ASP A 63 -7.74 -2.54 6.96
C ASP A 63 -8.42 -3.89 7.17
N LEU A 64 -9.69 -3.99 6.82
CA LEU A 64 -10.45 -5.24 6.83
C LEU A 64 -10.22 -5.97 5.50
N ARG A 65 -9.82 -7.23 5.61
CA ARG A 65 -9.44 -8.11 4.50
C ARG A 65 -10.11 -9.47 4.66
N PRO A 66 -10.13 -10.30 3.61
CA PRO A 66 -10.79 -11.61 3.66
C PRO A 66 -10.23 -12.55 4.73
N GLY A 67 -8.93 -12.43 5.04
CA GLY A 67 -8.26 -13.28 6.02
C GLY A 67 -7.99 -12.63 7.38
N GLY A 68 -8.40 -11.37 7.60
CA GLY A 68 -8.07 -10.69 8.86
C GLY A 68 -8.20 -9.18 8.84
N VAL A 69 -7.72 -8.56 9.92
CA VAL A 69 -7.80 -7.12 10.16
C VAL A 69 -6.42 -6.59 10.53
N ARG A 70 -5.91 -5.63 9.76
CA ARG A 70 -4.77 -4.80 10.20
C ARG A 70 -5.30 -3.59 10.96
N VAL A 71 -4.67 -3.25 12.07
CA VAL A 71 -4.92 -2.00 12.80
C VAL A 71 -3.62 -1.23 12.91
N ARG A 72 -3.62 0.08 12.62
CA ARG A 72 -2.47 0.97 12.80
C ARG A 72 -2.82 2.18 13.66
N ILE A 73 -2.06 2.38 14.73
CA ILE A 73 -2.22 3.49 15.66
C ILE A 73 -1.07 4.48 15.49
N GLY A 74 -1.40 5.78 15.44
CA GLY A 74 -0.44 6.88 15.27
C GLY A 74 0.33 6.88 13.94
N PRO A 75 -0.29 6.62 12.77
CA PRO A 75 0.45 6.64 11.49
C PRO A 75 0.93 8.04 11.08
N THR A 76 0.39 9.11 11.68
CA THR A 76 0.67 10.52 11.33
C THR A 76 1.17 11.36 12.51
N ARG A 77 1.38 10.73 13.68
CA ARG A 77 1.78 11.42 14.91
C ARG A 77 2.58 10.49 15.81
N ASP A 78 3.20 11.07 16.82
CA ASP A 78 3.85 10.29 17.85
C ASP A 78 2.84 9.44 18.65
N LEU A 79 3.31 8.27 19.07
CA LEU A 79 2.57 7.38 19.97
C LEU A 79 2.53 8.01 21.37
N THR A 80 1.47 7.70 22.11
CA THR A 80 1.22 8.21 23.45
C THR A 80 0.88 7.07 24.41
N ARG A 81 0.81 7.36 25.71
CA ARG A 81 0.30 6.38 26.69
C ARG A 81 -1.15 5.97 26.44
N ALA A 82 -1.98 6.85 25.87
CA ALA A 82 -3.35 6.52 25.49
C ALA A 82 -3.38 5.48 24.36
N ASP A 83 -2.42 5.54 23.44
CA ASP A 83 -2.28 4.55 22.35
C ASP A 83 -1.89 3.17 22.87
N VAL A 84 -1.06 3.10 23.91
CA VAL A 84 -0.75 1.83 24.59
C VAL A 84 -2.03 1.21 25.18
N GLN A 85 -2.89 2.01 25.79
CA GLN A 85 -4.15 1.52 26.34
C GLN A 85 -5.15 1.12 25.25
N LEU A 86 -5.23 1.89 24.16
CA LEU A 86 -6.01 1.52 22.99
C LEU A 86 -5.55 0.17 22.42
N ALA A 87 -4.24 0.00 22.19
CA ALA A 87 -3.65 -1.23 21.69
C ALA A 87 -4.02 -2.45 22.56
N ARG A 88 -3.89 -2.34 23.88
CA ARG A 88 -4.31 -3.39 24.85
C ARG A 88 -5.80 -3.71 24.77
N SER A 89 -6.62 -2.69 24.60
CA SER A 89 -8.08 -2.83 24.55
C SER A 89 -8.51 -3.53 23.26
N ILE A 90 -7.87 -3.19 22.14
CA ILE A 90 -8.07 -3.85 20.84
C ILE A 90 -7.62 -5.31 20.90
N SER A 91 -6.44 -5.59 21.44
CA SER A 91 -5.95 -6.97 21.66
C SER A 91 -6.90 -7.80 22.52
N THR A 92 -7.49 -7.20 23.57
CA THR A 92 -8.51 -7.87 24.40
C THR A 92 -9.79 -8.15 23.61
N ALA A 93 -10.30 -7.16 22.87
CA ALA A 93 -11.48 -7.34 22.03
C ALA A 93 -11.28 -8.41 20.95
N ALA A 94 -10.09 -8.46 20.33
CA ALA A 94 -9.74 -9.50 19.37
C ALA A 94 -9.76 -10.90 20.00
N ARG A 95 -9.15 -11.07 21.19
CA ARG A 95 -9.17 -12.34 21.94
C ARG A 95 -10.58 -12.77 22.32
N GLU A 96 -11.42 -11.84 22.78
CA GLU A 96 -12.83 -12.12 23.11
C GLU A 96 -13.64 -12.60 21.90
N LEU A 97 -13.27 -12.15 20.69
CA LEU A 97 -13.85 -12.58 19.42
C LEU A 97 -13.18 -13.84 18.84
N GLY A 98 -12.16 -14.39 19.50
CA GLY A 98 -11.40 -15.55 19.03
C GLY A 98 -10.46 -15.26 17.85
N LEU A 99 -10.11 -13.99 17.61
CA LEU A 99 -9.21 -13.57 16.54
C LEU A 99 -7.76 -13.58 17.04
N GLY A 100 -6.94 -14.46 16.45
CA GLY A 100 -5.54 -14.62 16.82
C GLY A 100 -4.67 -13.52 16.22
N ALA A 101 -3.70 -13.01 16.98
CA ALA A 101 -2.72 -12.05 16.45
C ALA A 101 -1.56 -12.77 15.78
N ASP A 102 -1.12 -12.26 14.63
CA ASP A 102 0.12 -12.67 13.98
C ASP A 102 1.04 -11.44 13.78
N PRO A 103 2.02 -11.24 14.68
CA PRO A 103 2.91 -10.10 14.58
C PRO A 103 4.09 -10.33 13.60
N ALA A 104 4.27 -11.54 13.06
CA ALA A 104 5.37 -11.87 12.15
C ALA A 104 5.07 -11.43 10.70
N VAL A 105 3.79 -11.22 10.37
CA VAL A 105 3.35 -10.90 9.01
C VAL A 105 3.37 -9.42 8.68
N LEU A 106 3.59 -8.58 9.69
CA LEU A 106 3.60 -7.13 9.54
C LEU A 106 4.83 -6.72 8.74
N GLN A 107 4.58 -5.91 7.72
CA GLN A 107 5.59 -5.24 6.91
C GLN A 107 4.97 -3.98 6.32
N THR A 108 5.83 -3.08 5.84
CA THR A 108 5.41 -1.96 4.99
C THR A 108 6.37 -1.86 3.81
N VAL A 109 5.83 -1.41 2.68
CA VAL A 109 6.61 -1.09 1.49
C VAL A 109 6.71 0.43 1.34
N GLN A 110 7.86 0.91 0.88
CA GLN A 110 8.11 2.30 0.54
C GLN A 110 8.74 2.41 -0.85
N LEU A 111 8.33 3.40 -1.64
CA LEU A 111 9.01 3.76 -2.88
C LEU A 111 10.09 4.82 -2.59
N VAL A 112 11.29 4.63 -3.12
CA VAL A 112 12.40 5.57 -2.93
C VAL A 112 12.96 6.00 -4.27
N ILE A 113 13.11 7.31 -4.47
CA ILE A 113 13.71 7.90 -5.67
C ILE A 113 15.01 8.60 -5.29
N ASP A 114 16.13 8.12 -5.83
CA ASP A 114 17.42 8.79 -5.77
C ASP A 114 17.42 9.99 -6.73
N THR A 115 17.58 11.22 -6.22
CA THR A 115 17.61 12.44 -7.05
C THR A 115 18.65 13.45 -6.57
N ALA A 116 19.21 14.21 -7.51
CA ALA A 116 20.08 15.35 -7.21
C ALA A 116 19.29 16.67 -7.04
N ASP A 117 18.06 16.73 -7.53
CA ASP A 117 17.21 17.94 -7.54
C ASP A 117 15.77 17.61 -7.12
N ARG A 118 15.59 17.28 -5.84
CA ARG A 118 14.27 16.98 -5.27
C ARG A 118 13.20 18.05 -5.55
N PRO A 119 13.47 19.37 -5.40
CA PRO A 119 12.49 20.40 -5.72
C PRO A 119 11.90 20.30 -7.13
N ALA A 120 12.67 19.82 -8.12
CA ALA A 120 12.18 19.62 -9.48
C ALA A 120 11.21 18.42 -9.61
N LEU A 121 11.37 17.38 -8.79
CA LEU A 121 10.57 16.15 -8.85
C LEU A 121 9.25 16.26 -8.07
N VAL A 122 9.26 16.95 -6.92
CA VAL A 122 8.12 16.97 -5.99
C VAL A 122 6.79 17.40 -6.65
N PRO A 123 6.70 18.48 -7.44
CA PRO A 123 5.43 18.88 -8.06
C PRO A 123 4.87 17.81 -8.99
N PHE A 124 5.73 17.15 -9.79
CA PHE A 124 5.32 16.07 -10.68
C PHE A 124 4.70 14.92 -9.89
N TRP A 125 5.43 14.39 -8.91
CA TRP A 125 5.00 13.23 -8.12
C TRP A 125 3.75 13.52 -7.27
N ARG A 126 3.64 14.74 -6.72
CA ARG A 126 2.41 15.19 -6.03
C ARG A 126 1.20 15.17 -6.96
N ASN A 127 1.35 15.66 -8.19
CA ASN A 127 0.25 15.73 -9.13
C ASN A 127 -0.19 14.35 -9.62
N VAL A 128 0.75 13.51 -10.08
CA VAL A 128 0.40 12.18 -10.64
C VAL A 128 -0.22 11.29 -9.57
N LEU A 129 0.39 11.19 -8.38
CA LEU A 129 -0.11 10.34 -7.29
C LEU A 129 -1.27 10.99 -6.50
N ALA A 130 -1.45 12.31 -6.57
CA ALA A 130 -2.30 13.07 -5.63
C ALA A 130 -1.93 12.81 -4.16
N TYR A 131 -0.62 12.82 -3.89
CA TYR A 131 -0.05 12.69 -2.56
C TYR A 131 0.18 14.05 -1.89
N GLU A 132 0.22 14.03 -0.57
CA GLU A 132 0.50 15.17 0.30
C GLU A 132 1.88 15.04 0.97
N PRO A 133 2.48 16.14 1.47
CA PRO A 133 3.72 16.07 2.22
C PRO A 133 3.58 15.17 3.45
N ALA A 134 4.44 14.17 3.57
CA ALA A 134 4.50 13.23 4.69
C ALA A 134 5.79 13.36 5.50
N GLY A 135 6.42 14.54 5.42
CA GLY A 135 7.72 14.84 6.03
C GLY A 135 8.55 15.75 5.13
N PRO A 136 9.80 16.09 5.53
CA PRO A 136 10.66 16.98 4.77
C PRO A 136 11.09 16.40 3.40
N ASP A 137 11.15 15.06 3.32
CA ASP A 137 11.74 14.33 2.20
C ASP A 137 10.77 13.28 1.63
N ALA A 138 9.46 13.39 1.92
CA ALA A 138 8.48 12.36 1.58
C ALA A 138 7.11 12.91 1.20
N LEU A 139 6.42 12.13 0.36
CA LEU A 139 5.03 12.30 -0.04
C LEU A 139 4.25 11.05 0.37
N GLY A 140 3.04 11.21 0.89
CA GLY A 140 2.18 10.12 1.33
C GLY A 140 0.78 10.22 0.74
N ASP A 141 0.16 9.07 0.56
CA ASP A 141 -1.26 8.96 0.23
C ASP A 141 -2.11 9.52 1.40
N PRO A 142 -2.98 10.51 1.16
CA PRO A 142 -3.88 11.03 2.19
C PRO A 142 -4.78 9.93 2.80
N SER A 143 -5.15 8.93 1.99
CA SER A 143 -5.95 7.78 2.43
C SER A 143 -5.12 6.68 3.11
N ARG A 144 -3.78 6.82 3.12
CA ARG A 144 -2.81 5.90 3.74
C ARG A 144 -3.04 4.44 3.30
N ARG A 145 -3.41 4.23 2.04
CA ARG A 145 -3.57 2.92 1.40
C ARG A 145 -2.30 2.54 0.65
N ASP A 146 -1.73 3.51 -0.07
CA ASP A 146 -0.56 3.28 -0.91
C ASP A 146 0.77 3.61 -0.19
N PRO A 147 1.90 3.02 -0.61
CA PRO A 147 3.22 3.30 -0.05
C PRO A 147 3.59 4.78 -0.06
N VAL A 148 4.32 5.18 0.98
CA VAL A 148 5.01 6.47 1.01
C VAL A 148 6.04 6.52 -0.12
N LEU A 149 6.15 7.67 -0.79
CA LEU A 149 7.23 8.00 -1.70
C LEU A 149 8.25 8.86 -0.96
N SER A 150 9.52 8.47 -0.95
CA SER A 150 10.61 9.26 -0.37
C SER A 150 11.70 9.58 -1.38
N PHE A 151 12.42 10.67 -1.12
CA PHE A 151 13.51 11.13 -1.96
C PHE A 151 14.84 10.97 -1.21
N ALA A 152 15.77 10.22 -1.82
CA ALA A 152 17.12 10.05 -1.32
C ALA A 152 18.12 10.85 -2.16
N PRO A 153 19.25 11.31 -1.59
CA PRO A 153 20.31 11.95 -2.36
C PRO A 153 20.85 11.00 -3.45
N GLY A 154 20.81 11.47 -4.69
CA GLY A 154 21.26 10.73 -5.87
C GLY A 154 22.29 11.50 -6.68
N ARG A 155 22.66 10.91 -7.83
CA ARG A 155 23.42 11.57 -8.90
C ARG A 155 22.62 11.44 -10.20
N PRO A 156 22.73 12.38 -11.13
CA PRO A 156 22.09 12.27 -12.44
C PRO A 156 22.47 10.96 -13.12
N ARG A 157 21.47 10.36 -13.75
CA ARG A 157 21.52 9.02 -14.34
C ARG A 157 20.74 9.10 -15.65
N PRO A 158 21.39 9.09 -16.83
CA PRO A 158 20.76 9.54 -18.07
C PRO A 158 19.83 8.51 -18.72
N LEU A 159 19.95 7.23 -18.35
CA LEU A 159 19.15 6.15 -18.93
C LEU A 159 17.82 6.00 -18.20
N ARG A 160 16.77 5.60 -18.94
CA ARG A 160 15.47 5.24 -18.39
C ARG A 160 15.65 4.11 -17.37
N ASP A 161 14.92 4.17 -16.26
CA ASP A 161 14.93 3.10 -15.26
C ASP A 161 14.19 1.86 -15.77
N ARG A 162 14.49 0.71 -15.16
CA ARG A 162 13.69 -0.51 -15.31
C ARG A 162 12.45 -0.52 -14.41
N PHE A 163 12.35 0.44 -13.48
CA PHE A 163 11.17 0.65 -12.67
C PHE A 163 10.28 1.73 -13.30
N HIS A 164 8.97 1.50 -13.22
CA HIS A 164 7.95 2.52 -13.47
C HIS A 164 6.78 2.32 -12.52
N VAL A 165 5.94 3.34 -12.41
CA VAL A 165 4.76 3.34 -11.55
C VAL A 165 3.53 3.53 -12.42
N ASP A 166 2.53 2.66 -12.29
CA ASP A 166 1.25 2.91 -12.93
C ASP A 166 0.34 3.55 -11.90
N VAL A 167 -0.33 4.61 -12.34
CA VAL A 167 -1.30 5.34 -11.51
C VAL A 167 -2.60 5.45 -12.30
N VAL A 168 -3.62 4.73 -11.85
CA VAL A 168 -4.95 4.75 -12.46
C VAL A 168 -5.87 5.66 -11.66
N ARG A 169 -6.49 6.63 -12.35
CA ARG A 169 -7.35 7.65 -11.73
C ARG A 169 -8.55 7.96 -12.61
N ALA A 170 -9.56 8.60 -12.04
CA ALA A 170 -10.70 9.10 -12.80
C ALA A 170 -10.23 9.96 -14.01
N PRO A 171 -10.90 9.86 -15.18
CA PRO A 171 -10.51 10.58 -16.40
C PRO A 171 -10.27 12.08 -16.21
N ASP A 172 -11.09 12.73 -15.41
CA ASP A 172 -11.00 14.18 -15.15
C ASP A 172 -9.73 14.54 -14.39
N ALA A 173 -9.34 13.70 -13.42
CA ALA A 173 -8.09 13.84 -12.70
C ALA A 173 -6.88 13.64 -13.62
N VAL A 174 -6.93 12.65 -14.52
CA VAL A 174 -5.87 12.42 -15.52
C VAL A 174 -5.72 13.63 -16.45
N ARG A 175 -6.84 14.20 -16.94
CA ARG A 175 -6.80 15.42 -17.77
C ARG A 175 -6.20 16.61 -17.02
N ALA A 176 -6.60 16.81 -15.77
CA ALA A 176 -6.07 17.89 -14.92
C ALA A 176 -4.56 17.75 -14.69
N VAL A 177 -4.08 16.53 -14.40
CA VAL A 177 -2.65 16.28 -14.21
C VAL A 177 -1.87 16.48 -15.50
N ARG A 178 -2.36 15.98 -16.65
CA ARG A 178 -1.70 16.20 -17.95
C ARG A 178 -1.58 17.68 -18.28
N ALA A 179 -2.64 18.46 -18.04
CA ALA A 179 -2.61 19.92 -18.22
C ALA A 179 -1.60 20.61 -17.28
N ALA A 180 -1.50 20.16 -16.02
CA ALA A 180 -0.54 20.71 -15.06
C ALA A 180 0.92 20.34 -15.34
N VAL A 181 1.16 19.13 -15.85
CA VAL A 181 2.50 18.64 -16.21
C VAL A 181 2.98 19.23 -17.54
N GLY A 182 2.07 19.45 -18.49
CA GLY A 182 2.38 20.09 -19.77
C GLY A 182 3.30 19.27 -20.68
N GLN A 183 3.36 17.95 -20.49
CA GLN A 183 4.09 17.01 -21.34
C GLN A 183 3.13 16.28 -22.28
N GLU A 184 3.56 16.03 -23.51
CA GLU A 184 2.90 15.08 -24.41
C GLU A 184 3.17 13.64 -23.92
N PRO A 185 2.13 12.83 -23.67
CA PRO A 185 2.32 11.45 -23.25
C PRO A 185 3.04 10.61 -24.32
N PHE A 186 3.81 9.62 -23.87
CA PHE A 186 4.53 8.69 -24.75
C PHE A 186 4.25 7.22 -24.39
N GLY A 187 5.02 6.30 -24.97
CA GLY A 187 4.90 4.86 -24.73
C GLY A 187 3.83 4.19 -25.61
N ALA A 188 3.78 2.86 -25.57
CA ALA A 188 2.93 2.06 -26.46
C ALA A 188 1.43 2.39 -26.36
N TYR A 189 1.00 2.86 -25.19
CA TYR A 189 -0.39 3.18 -24.87
C TYR A 189 -0.66 4.70 -24.78
N GLY A 190 0.34 5.56 -24.99
CA GLY A 190 0.16 7.02 -24.92
C GLY A 190 -0.29 7.53 -23.54
N VAL A 191 0.20 6.89 -22.47
CA VAL A 191 -0.12 7.24 -21.07
C VAL A 191 1.12 7.57 -20.24
N ALA A 192 2.31 7.33 -20.77
CA ALA A 192 3.56 7.54 -20.03
C ALA A 192 3.90 9.02 -19.92
N LEU A 193 4.28 9.43 -18.72
CA LEU A 193 4.87 10.73 -18.39
C LEU A 193 6.22 10.50 -17.70
N ALA A 194 7.09 11.50 -17.69
CA ALA A 194 8.37 11.41 -17.00
C ALA A 194 8.61 12.62 -16.08
N ASP A 195 9.23 12.38 -14.93
CA ASP A 195 9.75 13.48 -14.11
C ASP A 195 11.05 14.06 -14.71
N ALA A 196 11.61 15.09 -14.07
CA ALA A 196 12.82 15.77 -14.54
C ALA A 196 14.08 14.86 -14.56
N ASP A 197 14.08 13.76 -13.81
CA ASP A 197 15.16 12.77 -13.79
C ASP A 197 14.89 11.60 -14.76
N GLY A 198 13.78 11.61 -15.48
CA GLY A 198 13.39 10.57 -16.43
C GLY A 198 12.77 9.33 -15.79
N ASN A 199 12.30 9.41 -14.55
CA ASN A 199 11.51 8.33 -13.93
C ASN A 199 10.10 8.33 -14.54
N VAL A 200 9.62 7.14 -14.92
CA VAL A 200 8.40 7.01 -15.73
C VAL A 200 7.19 6.66 -14.86
N VAL A 201 6.07 7.33 -15.16
CA VAL A 201 4.75 7.03 -14.61
C VAL A 201 3.78 6.81 -15.76
N ASP A 202 3.09 5.67 -15.78
CA ASP A 202 1.95 5.46 -16.67
C ASP A 202 0.68 5.99 -15.98
N LEU A 203 0.22 7.16 -16.43
CA LEU A 203 -0.97 7.82 -15.90
C LEU A 203 -2.20 7.41 -16.72
N VAL A 204 -2.88 6.38 -16.23
CA VAL A 204 -3.96 5.69 -16.93
C VAL A 204 -5.32 6.27 -16.53
N PRO A 205 -6.15 6.70 -17.50
CA PRO A 205 -7.55 7.05 -17.21
C PRO A 205 -8.36 5.78 -16.93
N GLY A 206 -9.01 5.73 -15.77
CA GLY A 206 -10.00 4.70 -15.46
C GLY A 206 -11.36 4.99 -16.11
N ASP A 207 -12.38 4.27 -15.68
CA ASP A 207 -13.76 4.42 -16.15
C ASP A 207 -14.77 4.24 -15.00
N GLY A 208 -16.06 4.42 -15.25
CA GLY A 208 -17.12 4.01 -14.32
C GLY A 208 -17.49 2.54 -14.48
N LEU A 209 -18.01 1.91 -13.42
CA LEU A 209 -18.52 0.54 -13.53
C LEU A 209 -19.78 0.50 -14.43
N PRO A 210 -19.81 -0.28 -15.52
CA PRO A 210 -20.85 -0.17 -16.54
C PRO A 210 -22.15 -0.91 -16.14
N LYS A 211 -23.01 -0.30 -15.29
CA LYS A 211 -24.39 -0.79 -15.02
C LYS A 211 -25.44 0.31 -14.73
N GLY A 212 -25.18 1.55 -15.11
CA GLY A 212 -26.14 2.66 -14.90
C GLY A 212 -26.16 3.16 -13.45
N PRO A 213 -27.25 3.82 -12.98
CA PRO A 213 -27.27 4.53 -11.69
C PRO A 213 -27.06 3.61 -10.47
N GLU A 214 -27.31 2.30 -10.62
CA GLU A 214 -27.16 1.28 -9.57
C GLU A 214 -25.69 1.02 -9.18
N THR A 215 -24.73 1.43 -10.01
CA THR A 215 -23.29 1.30 -9.70
C THR A 215 -22.52 2.60 -9.94
N ALA A 216 -23.22 3.74 -9.93
CA ALA A 216 -22.64 5.05 -10.24
C ALA A 216 -21.53 5.49 -9.27
N ASP A 217 -21.52 4.94 -8.05
CA ASP A 217 -20.53 5.26 -7.03
C ASP A 217 -19.14 4.66 -7.34
N TRP A 218 -19.05 3.71 -8.29
CA TRP A 218 -17.87 2.88 -8.50
C TRP A 218 -16.99 3.35 -9.65
N GLN A 219 -15.70 3.54 -9.36
CA GLN A 219 -14.64 3.82 -10.33
C GLN A 219 -13.86 2.54 -10.65
N VAL A 220 -13.69 2.21 -11.92
CA VAL A 220 -12.86 1.12 -12.44
C VAL A 220 -11.46 1.66 -12.73
N LEU A 221 -10.54 1.37 -11.81
CA LEU A 221 -9.15 1.83 -11.79
C LEU A 221 -8.21 0.62 -11.78
N PHE A 222 -8.34 -0.29 -12.75
CA PHE A 222 -7.93 -1.71 -12.68
C PHE A 222 -8.66 -2.54 -11.61
N ALA A 223 -8.97 -1.97 -10.44
CA ALA A 223 -9.97 -2.47 -9.52
C ALA A 223 -11.23 -1.60 -9.57
N ALA A 224 -12.42 -2.17 -9.35
CA ALA A 224 -13.58 -1.37 -9.01
C ALA A 224 -13.49 -0.90 -7.55
N MET A 225 -13.57 0.42 -7.34
CA MET A 225 -13.46 1.06 -6.04
C MET A 225 -14.56 2.10 -5.80
N ALA A 226 -14.98 2.23 -4.55
CA ALA A 226 -15.86 3.30 -4.08
C ALA A 226 -15.31 3.88 -2.78
N HIS A 227 -15.41 5.20 -2.60
CA HIS A 227 -15.04 5.87 -1.36
C HIS A 227 -16.24 6.65 -0.81
N TYR A 228 -16.54 6.41 0.46
CA TYR A 228 -17.61 7.10 1.18
C TYR A 228 -16.98 7.94 2.30
N PRO A 229 -17.02 9.28 2.20
CA PRO A 229 -16.61 10.17 3.28
C PRO A 229 -17.48 9.93 4.52
N VAL A 230 -16.83 9.72 5.66
CA VAL A 230 -17.48 9.49 6.96
C VAL A 230 -16.58 10.04 8.04
N ASP A 231 -17.10 10.93 8.88
CA ASP A 231 -16.35 11.63 9.94
C ASP A 231 -16.62 11.09 11.35
N ALA A 232 -17.38 9.99 11.44
CA ALA A 232 -17.77 9.36 12.69
C ALA A 232 -17.44 7.85 12.71
N PRO A 233 -16.85 7.32 13.80
CA PRO A 233 -16.49 5.90 13.93
C PRO A 233 -17.66 4.92 13.74
N GLU A 234 -18.84 5.27 14.26
CA GLU A 234 -19.99 4.36 14.28
C GLU A 234 -20.58 4.11 12.87
N PRO A 235 -20.92 5.14 12.06
CA PRO A 235 -21.34 4.93 10.67
C PRO A 235 -20.26 4.25 9.82
N ALA A 236 -18.98 4.55 10.04
CA ALA A 236 -17.88 3.91 9.31
C ALA A 236 -17.82 2.40 9.61
N ALA A 237 -17.96 2.00 10.87
CA ALA A 237 -18.04 0.60 11.27
C ALA A 237 -19.33 -0.09 10.81
N ALA A 238 -20.46 0.63 10.75
CA ALA A 238 -21.72 0.12 10.21
C ALA A 238 -21.58 -0.22 8.72
N LEU A 239 -21.02 0.70 7.92
CA LEU A 239 -20.75 0.45 6.50
C LEU A 239 -19.77 -0.71 6.31
N ALA A 240 -18.66 -0.75 7.05
CA ALA A 240 -17.70 -1.85 6.96
C ALA A 240 -18.35 -3.21 7.31
N THR A 241 -19.26 -3.24 8.30
CA THR A 241 -20.02 -4.44 8.67
C THR A 241 -20.98 -4.88 7.56
N ALA A 242 -21.71 -3.94 6.95
CA ALA A 242 -22.61 -4.24 5.85
C ALA A 242 -21.84 -4.80 4.63
N VAL A 243 -20.74 -4.14 4.24
CA VAL A 243 -19.89 -4.59 3.12
C VAL A 243 -19.33 -5.98 3.39
N ALA A 244 -18.86 -6.26 4.61
CA ALA A 244 -18.33 -7.56 4.98
C ALA A 244 -19.36 -8.69 4.85
N ALA A 245 -20.58 -8.47 5.32
CA ALA A 245 -21.66 -9.44 5.21
C ALA A 245 -22.04 -9.68 3.73
N LEU A 246 -22.17 -8.61 2.95
CA LEU A 246 -22.49 -8.70 1.52
C LEU A 246 -21.40 -9.43 0.72
N ALA A 247 -20.13 -9.20 1.06
CA ALA A 247 -18.98 -9.86 0.43
C ALA A 247 -18.93 -11.36 0.75
N ASP A 248 -19.10 -11.73 2.02
CA ASP A 248 -19.16 -13.13 2.46
C ASP A 248 -20.36 -13.85 1.79
N ASP A 249 -21.55 -13.24 1.78
CA ASP A 249 -22.76 -13.77 1.13
C ASP A 249 -22.58 -14.02 -0.38
N ALA A 250 -21.87 -13.12 -1.05
CA ALA A 250 -21.60 -13.22 -2.49
C ALA A 250 -20.43 -14.17 -2.80
N GLY A 251 -19.64 -14.58 -1.80
CA GLY A 251 -18.38 -15.30 -2.02
C GLY A 251 -17.33 -14.49 -2.77
N LEU A 252 -17.46 -13.15 -2.78
CA LEU A 252 -16.58 -12.23 -3.49
C LEU A 252 -15.79 -11.40 -2.48
N PRO A 253 -14.53 -11.78 -2.18
CA PRO A 253 -13.72 -11.10 -1.19
C PRO A 253 -13.36 -9.68 -1.63
N LEU A 254 -13.39 -8.75 -0.67
CA LEU A 254 -13.07 -7.33 -0.86
C LEU A 254 -11.96 -6.86 0.09
N ALA A 255 -11.36 -5.73 -0.24
CA ALA A 255 -10.58 -4.91 0.68
C ALA A 255 -11.42 -3.72 1.14
N VAL A 256 -11.50 -3.51 2.47
CA VAL A 256 -12.22 -2.39 3.07
C VAL A 256 -11.26 -1.63 3.98
N ASP A 257 -11.01 -0.37 3.65
CA ASP A 257 -10.09 0.51 4.36
C ASP A 257 -10.90 1.57 5.11
N VAL A 258 -10.92 1.45 6.43
CA VAL A 258 -11.58 2.41 7.33
C VAL A 258 -10.53 3.39 7.83
N ARG A 259 -10.81 4.68 7.64
CA ARG A 259 -9.98 5.81 8.05
C ARG A 259 -10.84 6.81 8.83
N PRO A 260 -10.25 7.74 9.58
CA PRO A 260 -11.00 8.81 10.27
C PRO A 260 -11.85 9.69 9.35
N ASP A 261 -11.52 9.76 8.06
CA ASP A 261 -12.21 10.61 7.07
C ASP A 261 -13.11 9.82 6.09
N GLY A 262 -13.15 8.48 6.17
CA GLY A 262 -14.05 7.69 5.34
C GLY A 262 -13.74 6.21 5.22
N VAL A 263 -14.55 5.53 4.41
CA VAL A 263 -14.44 4.11 4.10
C VAL A 263 -14.19 3.94 2.61
N THR A 264 -13.10 3.26 2.26
CA THR A 264 -12.80 2.90 0.87
C THR A 264 -13.01 1.40 0.67
N ILE A 265 -13.74 1.03 -0.37
CA ILE A 265 -14.03 -0.37 -0.72
C ILE A 265 -13.39 -0.64 -2.07
N ASP A 266 -12.73 -1.80 -2.17
CA ASP A 266 -11.89 -2.16 -3.30
C ASP A 266 -12.05 -3.65 -3.62
N SER A 267 -12.44 -3.93 -4.86
CA SER A 267 -12.58 -5.30 -5.37
C SER A 267 -11.25 -6.04 -5.51
N GLY A 268 -10.13 -5.33 -5.58
CA GLY A 268 -8.84 -5.83 -5.99
C GLY A 268 -8.69 -5.85 -7.52
N LYS A 269 -7.43 -5.77 -7.97
CA LYS A 269 -7.06 -5.72 -9.39
C LYS A 269 -7.79 -6.80 -10.20
N ASP A 270 -8.50 -6.38 -11.24
CA ASP A 270 -9.25 -7.16 -12.22
C ASP A 270 -10.39 -8.04 -11.67
N ARG A 271 -10.62 -8.06 -10.35
CA ARG A 271 -11.64 -8.94 -9.73
C ARG A 271 -13.07 -8.49 -9.97
N TRP A 272 -13.24 -7.28 -10.52
CA TRP A 272 -14.55 -6.71 -10.82
C TRP A 272 -15.15 -7.25 -12.13
N GLU A 273 -14.33 -7.86 -13.00
CA GLU A 273 -14.75 -8.30 -14.34
C GLU A 273 -15.81 -9.40 -14.28
N ASP A 274 -15.72 -10.30 -13.28
CA ASP A 274 -16.58 -11.47 -13.17
C ASP A 274 -17.68 -11.28 -12.11
N GLY A 275 -18.84 -10.78 -12.53
CA GLY A 275 -20.07 -10.81 -11.71
C GLY A 275 -20.14 -9.78 -10.55
N PHE A 276 -19.12 -8.94 -10.38
CA PHE A 276 -19.04 -7.99 -9.25
C PHE A 276 -20.15 -6.92 -9.24
N GLY A 277 -20.67 -6.53 -10.40
CA GLY A 277 -21.60 -5.40 -10.49
C GLY A 277 -22.90 -5.56 -9.69
N GLU A 278 -23.34 -6.79 -9.38
CA GLU A 278 -24.49 -6.99 -8.47
C GLU A 278 -24.12 -6.68 -7.01
N LEU A 279 -22.98 -7.19 -6.54
CA LEU A 279 -22.45 -6.88 -5.21
C LEU A 279 -22.18 -5.38 -5.05
N ALA A 280 -21.61 -4.75 -6.09
CA ALA A 280 -21.37 -3.31 -6.14
C ALA A 280 -22.65 -2.50 -5.88
N GLY A 281 -23.76 -2.86 -6.53
CA GLY A 281 -25.05 -2.19 -6.34
C GLY A 281 -25.65 -2.42 -4.95
N ARG A 282 -25.54 -3.65 -4.41
CA ARG A 282 -25.98 -3.94 -3.02
C ARG A 282 -25.19 -3.11 -1.99
N ILE A 283 -23.88 -2.98 -2.17
CA ILE A 283 -23.03 -2.15 -1.31
C ILE A 283 -23.40 -0.67 -1.43
N GLN A 284 -23.58 -0.17 -2.65
CA GLN A 284 -24.02 1.20 -2.90
C GLN A 284 -25.34 1.50 -2.18
N ASN A 285 -26.32 0.60 -2.25
CA ASN A 285 -27.58 0.75 -1.54
C ASN A 285 -27.39 0.76 -0.03
N ALA A 286 -26.57 -0.14 0.52
CA ALA A 286 -26.26 -0.15 1.95
C ALA A 286 -25.59 1.15 2.42
N ALA A 287 -24.71 1.75 1.61
CA ALA A 287 -24.12 3.06 1.93
C ALA A 287 -25.16 4.17 1.91
N ARG A 288 -26.07 4.19 0.92
CA ARG A 288 -27.13 5.18 0.79
C ARG A 288 -28.19 5.07 1.90
N ASP A 289 -28.49 3.86 2.36
CA ASP A 289 -29.37 3.63 3.51
C ASP A 289 -28.79 4.20 4.82
N LEU A 290 -27.45 4.32 4.89
CA LEU A 290 -26.73 5.03 5.95
C LEU A 290 -26.62 6.55 5.72
N GLY A 291 -27.20 7.07 4.63
CA GLY A 291 -27.15 8.48 4.25
C GLY A 291 -25.81 8.91 3.64
N LEU A 292 -24.98 7.97 3.20
CA LEU A 292 -23.65 8.25 2.64
C LEU A 292 -23.73 8.47 1.13
N ALA A 293 -22.91 9.40 0.65
CA ALA A 293 -22.70 9.65 -0.77
C ALA A 293 -21.24 9.39 -1.13
N ALA A 294 -20.98 8.75 -2.26
CA ALA A 294 -19.62 8.49 -2.71
C ALA A 294 -18.91 9.77 -3.15
N ASP A 295 -17.61 9.86 -2.88
CA ASP A 295 -16.71 10.81 -3.50
C ASP A 295 -15.87 10.07 -4.57
N PRO A 296 -16.18 10.24 -5.87
CA PRO A 296 -15.51 9.53 -6.95
C PRO A 296 -14.09 10.06 -7.22
N THR A 297 -13.67 11.16 -6.59
CA THR A 297 -12.36 11.78 -6.82
C THR A 297 -11.25 11.19 -5.96
N ARG A 298 -11.62 10.49 -4.87
CA ARG A 298 -10.71 9.88 -3.90
C ARG A 298 -10.07 8.57 -4.37
N PRO A 299 -10.78 7.64 -5.03
CA PRO A 299 -10.18 6.39 -5.47
C PRO A 299 -8.99 6.60 -6.43
N ARG A 300 -7.94 5.82 -6.19
CA ARG A 300 -6.75 5.69 -7.03
C ARG A 300 -6.27 4.25 -6.95
N PHE A 301 -5.61 3.75 -7.99
CA PHE A 301 -4.89 2.49 -7.95
C PHE A 301 -3.42 2.72 -8.32
N VAL A 302 -2.51 2.17 -7.54
CA VAL A 302 -1.06 2.24 -7.77
C VAL A 302 -0.48 0.84 -7.85
N GLN A 303 0.33 0.59 -8.87
CA GLN A 303 1.15 -0.63 -8.99
C GLN A 303 2.56 -0.28 -9.48
N PHE A 304 3.50 -1.21 -9.28
CA PHE A 304 4.90 -1.02 -9.66
C PHE A 304 5.30 -1.99 -10.77
N GLY A 305 5.83 -1.44 -11.85
CA GLY A 305 6.34 -2.21 -12.98
C GLY A 305 7.85 -2.39 -12.88
N ILE A 306 8.32 -3.61 -13.12
CA ILE A 306 9.75 -3.95 -13.21
C ILE A 306 10.02 -4.58 -14.57
N ASP A 307 10.79 -3.89 -15.40
CA ASP A 307 11.28 -4.40 -16.68
C ASP A 307 12.38 -5.45 -16.44
N ALA A 308 12.24 -6.62 -17.07
CA ALA A 308 13.18 -7.74 -16.93
C ALA A 308 13.35 -8.52 -18.24
N VAL A 309 14.55 -9.03 -18.47
CA VAL A 309 14.83 -9.98 -19.57
C VAL A 309 14.39 -11.39 -19.16
N ASP A 310 14.82 -11.84 -17.98
CA ASP A 310 14.40 -13.08 -17.33
C ASP A 310 13.30 -12.77 -16.30
N VAL A 311 12.09 -12.54 -16.83
CA VAL A 311 10.89 -12.29 -16.01
C VAL A 311 10.67 -13.39 -14.95
N PRO A 312 10.75 -14.70 -15.26
CA PRO A 312 10.61 -15.74 -14.24
C PRO A 312 11.59 -15.61 -13.06
N ALA A 313 12.87 -15.39 -13.31
CA ALA A 313 13.88 -15.29 -12.26
C ALA A 313 13.70 -14.04 -11.39
N VAL A 314 13.48 -12.88 -12.03
CA VAL A 314 13.21 -11.61 -11.33
C VAL A 314 11.94 -11.74 -10.49
N ARG A 315 10.84 -12.23 -11.08
CA ARG A 315 9.56 -12.44 -10.37
C ARG A 315 9.71 -13.35 -9.16
N ALA A 316 10.47 -14.45 -9.28
CA ALA A 316 10.69 -15.37 -8.17
C ALA A 316 11.42 -14.71 -7.00
N PHE A 317 12.45 -13.91 -7.27
CA PHE A 317 13.15 -13.11 -6.26
C PHE A 317 12.20 -12.16 -5.52
N TRP A 318 11.46 -11.34 -6.27
CA TRP A 318 10.58 -10.31 -5.69
C TRP A 318 9.41 -10.94 -4.91
N ALA A 319 8.81 -12.03 -5.42
CA ALA A 319 7.79 -12.78 -4.71
C ALA A 319 8.32 -13.33 -3.38
N SER A 320 9.53 -13.90 -3.38
CA SER A 320 10.14 -14.51 -2.20
C SER A 320 10.47 -13.48 -1.12
N VAL A 321 11.17 -12.39 -1.47
CA VAL A 321 11.62 -11.39 -0.48
C VAL A 321 10.45 -10.60 0.11
N LEU A 322 9.43 -10.27 -0.69
CA LEU A 322 8.24 -9.55 -0.23
C LEU A 322 7.23 -10.47 0.48
N GLY A 323 7.34 -11.79 0.31
CA GLY A 323 6.33 -12.75 0.78
C GLY A 323 5.02 -12.69 -0.03
N TYR A 324 5.11 -12.26 -1.29
CA TYR A 324 3.98 -12.12 -2.20
C TYR A 324 3.66 -13.44 -2.90
N ARG A 325 2.48 -13.50 -3.50
CA ARG A 325 2.03 -14.63 -4.32
C ARG A 325 1.95 -14.25 -5.78
N PRO A 326 2.34 -15.13 -6.72
CA PRO A 326 2.07 -14.92 -8.13
C PRO A 326 0.57 -14.91 -8.39
N ASP A 327 0.14 -14.07 -9.32
CA ASP A 327 -1.19 -14.17 -9.91
C ASP A 327 -1.35 -15.54 -10.60
N PRO A 328 -2.48 -16.25 -10.39
CA PRO A 328 -2.68 -17.57 -10.97
C PRO A 328 -2.94 -17.54 -12.49
N ARG A 329 -3.26 -16.39 -13.09
CA ARG A 329 -3.57 -16.27 -14.52
C ARG A 329 -2.27 -16.37 -15.33
N ALA A 330 -2.22 -17.31 -16.28
CA ALA A 330 -0.98 -17.66 -17.00
C ALA A 330 -0.37 -16.50 -17.84
N PHE A 331 -1.19 -15.55 -18.28
CA PHE A 331 -0.78 -14.40 -19.10
C PHE A 331 -0.42 -13.17 -18.26
N VAL A 332 -0.50 -13.27 -16.94
CA VAL A 332 -0.23 -12.19 -15.99
C VAL A 332 1.09 -12.48 -15.28
N THR A 333 1.99 -11.50 -15.29
CA THR A 333 3.29 -11.63 -14.61
C THR A 333 3.22 -11.16 -13.17
N ASP A 334 2.09 -10.58 -12.75
CA ASP A 334 1.89 -9.96 -11.44
C ASP A 334 2.22 -10.87 -10.26
N ILE A 335 2.66 -10.21 -9.19
CA ILE A 335 2.69 -10.73 -7.83
C ILE A 335 1.93 -9.75 -6.92
N PHE A 336 1.30 -10.27 -5.88
CA PHE A 336 0.50 -9.47 -4.95
C PHE A 336 0.74 -9.88 -3.50
N ASP A 337 0.60 -8.94 -2.57
CA ASP A 337 0.55 -9.26 -1.15
C ASP A 337 -0.67 -10.15 -0.87
N PRO A 338 -0.50 -11.37 -0.34
CA PRO A 338 -1.62 -12.25 0.01
C PRO A 338 -2.65 -11.62 0.94
N ARG A 339 -2.30 -10.57 1.71
CA ARG A 339 -3.22 -9.82 2.57
C ARG A 339 -3.82 -8.59 1.88
N ARG A 340 -3.39 -8.24 0.66
CA ARG A 340 -3.85 -7.09 -0.13
C ARG A 340 -3.66 -5.76 0.62
N LEU A 341 -2.53 -5.59 1.28
CA LEU A 341 -2.18 -4.39 2.04
C LEU A 341 -1.15 -3.51 1.33
N ASP A 342 -0.36 -4.10 0.43
CA ASP A 342 0.68 -3.43 -0.33
C ASP A 342 0.42 -3.56 -1.86
N PRO A 343 1.05 -2.74 -2.72
CA PRO A 343 0.79 -2.70 -4.15
C PRO A 343 1.05 -4.01 -4.89
N VAL A 344 0.40 -4.15 -6.04
CA VAL A 344 0.75 -5.17 -7.04
C VAL A 344 2.09 -4.79 -7.68
N LEU A 345 2.95 -5.80 -7.88
CA LEU A 345 4.13 -5.68 -8.75
C LEU A 345 3.87 -6.47 -10.02
N PHE A 346 4.17 -5.89 -11.17
CA PHE A 346 4.12 -6.58 -12.46
C PHE A 346 5.48 -6.55 -13.15
N PHE A 347 5.75 -7.54 -14.00
CA PHE A 347 7.05 -7.70 -14.65
C PHE A 347 6.89 -7.64 -16.15
N GLN A 348 7.50 -6.63 -16.75
CA GLN A 348 7.36 -6.35 -18.18
C GLN A 348 8.59 -6.90 -18.93
N PRO A 349 8.40 -7.68 -20.01
CA PRO A 349 9.52 -8.15 -20.82
C PRO A 349 10.34 -6.99 -21.40
N MET A 350 11.66 -7.10 -21.30
CA MET A 350 12.63 -6.19 -21.88
C MET A 350 13.55 -6.93 -22.85
N GLU A 351 13.91 -6.27 -23.94
CA GLU A 351 14.84 -6.82 -24.92
C GLU A 351 16.23 -7.02 -24.34
N ALA A 352 16.80 -8.22 -24.53
CA ALA A 352 18.14 -8.55 -24.06
C ALA A 352 19.23 -7.65 -24.70
N SER A 353 18.96 -7.09 -25.88
CA SER A 353 19.87 -6.19 -26.58
C SER A 353 19.99 -4.80 -25.95
N ASP A 354 19.11 -4.42 -25.01
CA ASP A 354 19.20 -3.14 -24.28
C ASP A 354 20.25 -3.22 -23.15
N THR A 355 21.50 -3.43 -23.54
CA THR A 355 22.61 -3.71 -22.61
C THR A 355 22.95 -2.52 -21.71
N GLU A 356 22.82 -1.30 -22.22
CA GLU A 356 23.11 -0.08 -21.45
C GLU A 356 22.10 0.08 -20.31
N ARG A 357 20.80 -0.07 -20.58
CA ARG A 357 19.75 0.01 -19.56
C ARG A 357 19.84 -1.11 -18.54
N ARG A 358 20.31 -2.29 -18.93
CA ARG A 358 20.53 -3.45 -18.04
C ARG A 358 21.68 -3.24 -17.04
N GLN A 359 22.76 -2.59 -17.47
CA GLN A 359 23.92 -2.31 -16.61
C GLN A 359 23.72 -1.05 -15.75
N HIS A 360 22.71 -0.26 -16.09
CA HIS A 360 22.33 0.93 -15.36
C HIS A 360 21.73 0.61 -13.98
N ARG A 361 22.17 1.36 -12.97
CA ARG A 361 21.58 1.31 -11.61
C ARG A 361 20.36 2.22 -11.55
N ASN A 362 19.19 1.65 -11.27
CA ASN A 362 17.93 2.41 -11.18
C ASN A 362 17.99 3.53 -10.12
N ARG A 363 17.33 4.65 -10.40
CA ARG A 363 17.04 5.73 -9.44
C ARG A 363 15.91 5.33 -8.50
N VAL A 364 14.93 4.59 -9.01
CA VAL A 364 13.81 4.07 -8.24
C VAL A 364 14.20 2.74 -7.58
N ARG A 365 13.85 2.58 -6.31
CA ARG A 365 13.97 1.33 -5.56
C ARG A 365 12.81 1.17 -4.57
N ILE A 366 12.57 -0.07 -4.17
CA ILE A 366 11.59 -0.41 -3.15
C ILE A 366 12.32 -0.66 -1.82
N ASP A 367 11.87 -0.03 -0.74
CA ASP A 367 12.27 -0.34 0.63
C ASP A 367 11.21 -1.23 1.29
N LEU A 368 11.58 -2.46 1.63
CA LEU A 368 10.80 -3.36 2.47
C LEU A 368 11.17 -3.12 3.94
N ARG A 369 10.17 -2.83 4.76
CA ARG A 369 10.33 -2.57 6.18
C ARG A 369 9.69 -3.68 6.99
N VAL A 370 10.44 -4.28 7.91
CA VAL A 370 9.99 -5.44 8.68
C VAL A 370 10.35 -5.32 10.16
N PRO A 371 9.66 -6.04 11.04
CA PRO A 371 10.13 -6.28 12.40
C PRO A 371 11.53 -6.90 12.39
N HIS A 372 12.35 -6.55 13.38
CA HIS A 372 13.74 -6.98 13.46
C HIS A 372 13.92 -8.49 13.40
N ASP A 373 13.04 -9.24 14.07
CA ASP A 373 13.06 -10.70 14.08
C ASP A 373 12.72 -11.35 12.72
N GLN A 374 12.18 -10.59 11.76
CA GLN A 374 11.91 -11.06 10.40
C GLN A 374 13.04 -10.75 9.41
N ALA A 375 13.95 -9.83 9.73
CA ALA A 375 14.95 -9.34 8.79
C ALA A 375 15.82 -10.48 8.22
N ARG A 376 16.29 -11.38 9.09
CA ARG A 376 17.12 -12.51 8.68
C ARG A 376 16.40 -13.44 7.71
N ALA A 377 15.14 -13.78 8.01
CA ALA A 377 14.33 -14.63 7.15
C ALA A 377 14.13 -14.02 5.76
N ARG A 378 13.97 -12.69 5.66
CA ARG A 378 13.87 -11.99 4.35
C ARG A 378 15.18 -12.02 3.57
N VAL A 379 16.32 -11.85 4.24
CA VAL A 379 17.64 -11.99 3.59
C VAL A 379 17.83 -13.41 3.06
N ASP A 380 17.55 -14.42 3.88
CA ASP A 380 17.73 -15.82 3.50
C ASP A 380 16.79 -16.21 2.34
N ALA A 381 15.54 -15.74 2.35
CA ALA A 381 14.59 -15.91 1.24
C ALA A 381 15.10 -15.28 -0.07
N ALA A 382 15.61 -14.04 0.01
CA ALA A 382 16.16 -13.34 -1.15
C ALA A 382 17.37 -14.07 -1.76
N VAL A 383 18.28 -14.58 -0.93
CA VAL A 383 19.44 -15.36 -1.40
C VAL A 383 19.01 -16.71 -1.99
N ALA A 384 18.08 -17.41 -1.33
CA ALA A 384 17.54 -18.67 -1.84
C ALA A 384 16.86 -18.52 -3.21
N ALA A 385 16.29 -17.34 -3.50
CA ALA A 385 15.69 -16.99 -4.78
C ALA A 385 16.70 -16.46 -5.82
N GLY A 386 18.01 -16.65 -5.61
CA GLY A 386 19.06 -16.27 -6.56
C GLY A 386 19.53 -14.81 -6.44
N GLY A 387 19.06 -14.09 -5.42
CA GLY A 387 19.53 -12.75 -5.12
C GLY A 387 20.85 -12.73 -4.35
N ARG A 388 21.37 -11.53 -4.17
CA ARG A 388 22.66 -11.28 -3.50
C ARG A 388 22.57 -10.08 -2.56
N VAL A 389 23.32 -10.16 -1.46
CA VAL A 389 23.38 -9.08 -0.45
C VAL A 389 24.58 -8.19 -0.77
N VAL A 390 24.37 -6.88 -0.83
CA VAL A 390 25.47 -5.91 -0.90
C VAL A 390 25.98 -5.65 0.51
N ALA A 391 27.30 -5.72 0.69
CA ALA A 391 27.93 -5.42 1.96
C ALA A 391 27.61 -3.98 2.39
N GLY A 392 27.08 -3.83 3.60
CA GLY A 392 26.78 -2.55 4.23
C GLY A 392 27.32 -2.52 5.67
N SER A 393 27.48 -1.32 6.22
CA SER A 393 27.93 -1.12 7.60
C SER A 393 26.79 -1.00 8.60
N ASP A 394 25.55 -0.80 8.13
CA ASP A 394 24.37 -0.66 8.97
C ASP A 394 23.71 -2.03 9.20
N PRO A 395 23.69 -2.55 10.44
CA PRO A 395 23.08 -3.85 10.73
C PRO A 395 21.55 -3.85 10.58
N GLN A 396 20.90 -2.67 10.53
CA GLN A 396 19.46 -2.54 10.38
C GLN A 396 19.03 -2.28 8.93
N ARG A 397 19.99 -2.11 8.01
CA ARG A 397 19.72 -1.85 6.60
C ARG A 397 20.58 -2.74 5.71
N HIS A 398 19.92 -3.57 4.92
CA HIS A 398 20.55 -4.37 3.88
C HIS A 398 20.11 -3.89 2.50
N THR A 399 21.02 -3.93 1.52
CA THR A 399 20.64 -3.82 0.12
C THR A 399 20.68 -5.21 -0.49
N LEU A 400 19.52 -5.67 -0.95
CA LEU A 400 19.34 -6.92 -1.65
C LEU A 400 19.25 -6.63 -3.14
N VAL A 401 19.83 -7.50 -3.95
CA VAL A 401 19.87 -7.31 -5.40
C VAL A 401 19.37 -8.55 -6.09
N ASP A 402 18.43 -8.34 -7.00
CA ASP A 402 17.84 -9.42 -7.79
C ASP A 402 18.82 -9.96 -8.86
N PRO A 403 18.46 -11.04 -9.58
CA PRO A 403 19.32 -11.64 -10.60
C PRO A 403 19.75 -10.69 -11.72
N GLU A 404 19.02 -9.60 -11.96
CA GLU A 404 19.35 -8.61 -13.00
C GLU A 404 19.91 -7.30 -12.46
N GLY A 405 20.24 -7.21 -11.17
CA GLY A 405 20.86 -6.02 -10.61
C GLY A 405 19.90 -4.95 -10.07
N ASN A 406 18.59 -5.20 -10.03
CA ASN A 406 17.65 -4.28 -9.39
C ASN A 406 17.78 -4.36 -7.87
N GLU A 407 17.70 -3.21 -7.19
CA GLU A 407 17.93 -3.12 -5.75
C GLU A 407 16.62 -3.04 -4.96
N LEU A 408 16.56 -3.78 -3.85
CA LEU A 408 15.58 -3.63 -2.77
C LEU A 408 16.33 -3.26 -1.49
N GLY A 409 15.88 -2.23 -0.79
CA GLY A 409 16.33 -1.96 0.56
C GLY A 409 15.52 -2.76 1.57
N LEU A 410 16.18 -3.51 2.45
CA LEU A 410 15.53 -4.15 3.59
C LEU A 410 15.88 -3.35 4.84
N VAL A 411 14.87 -2.81 5.53
CA VAL A 411 15.04 -2.02 6.75
C VAL A 411 14.32 -2.70 7.91
N SER A 412 15.04 -2.97 8.99
CA SER A 412 14.48 -3.62 10.17
C SER A 412 14.14 -2.62 11.29
N TYR A 413 12.99 -2.80 11.94
CA TYR A 413 12.52 -1.97 13.06
C TYR A 413 12.42 -2.78 14.36
N GLY A 414 12.70 -2.14 15.49
CA GLY A 414 12.74 -2.80 16.80
C GLY A 414 14.16 -3.26 17.18
N ARG A 415 14.30 -3.95 18.32
CA ARG A 415 15.61 -4.39 18.83
C ARG A 415 15.96 -5.81 18.41
N ALA A 416 17.27 -6.02 18.25
CA ALA A 416 17.96 -7.30 18.31
C ALA A 416 17.98 -7.88 19.73
#